data_AF-A0A9N8VGD4-F1
#
_entry.id   AF-A0A9N8VGD4-F1
#
_cell.length_a   1.000
_cell.length_b   1.000
_cell.length_c   1.000
_cell.angle_alpha   90.00
_cell.angle_beta   90.00
_cell.angle_gamma   90.00
#
_symmetry.space_group_name_H-M   'P 1'
#
loop_
_entity.id
_entity.type
_entity.pdbx_description
1 polymer ?
#
loop_
_entity_poly.entity_id
_entity_poly.type
_entity_poly.pdbx_seq_one_letter_code
_entity_poly.pdbx_strand_id
1 'polypeptide(L)'
;MSLTRPANYAYYNPQLPPAYIQSLEKCVEKLQNSSLLLQTSVKKLEYDTREFSRLNQVIQCERHYELVTDKDIGEAQKALAAELAPEVSRLIAQVEEELTVLEIKEKKLQYEVDEREAKLESSKLLPSSSLSASKGQPNVHPNSQPAQLKKKLKTLKMKKERLAQFVDNLVEDIARKEAELHQRTRSTVEVPAMSLTQQQIESVEKQMDQLQSQISERRQVLQEKQLSFDRQQEPAEPTPNDDGTLYSGNDRTLSPDKRWKEYEKQLEFFKNNREGAKRVLATQSDLIKDFESACNIYLKAVKKDHAEAASLIQNLNRTRARSLQNTQLLTKALFPIDNLGSTIYRMIQLLLDSDKKELSVKSLITEFPPGQERKHRLHCAISMLNEFSICETLAVCNSENVNGDEKEEIILKITFRDMEG
;
A
#
# COMPACT_ATOMS: atom_id res chain seq x y z
N MET A 1 82.98 76.14 13.05
CA MET A 1 82.68 76.42 11.63
C MET A 1 81.68 75.41 11.14
N SER A 2 80.61 75.92 10.57
CA SER A 2 79.39 75.30 10.09
C SER A 2 79.61 74.35 8.91
N LEU A 3 79.03 73.15 8.97
CA LEU A 3 78.76 72.32 7.79
C LEU A 3 77.29 71.87 7.81
N THR A 4 76.50 72.72 7.14
CA THR A 4 75.32 72.46 6.31
C THR A 4 74.72 71.05 6.29
N ARG A 5 73.47 70.99 6.79
CA ARG A 5 72.48 69.93 6.62
C ARG A 5 71.89 70.00 5.18
N PRO A 6 71.89 68.92 4.39
CA PRO A 6 71.19 68.95 3.11
C PRO A 6 69.68 68.76 3.29
N ALA A 7 68.99 69.53 2.45
CA ALA A 7 67.57 69.63 2.11
C ALA A 7 66.60 68.54 2.60
N ASN A 8 65.48 69.05 3.13
CA ASN A 8 64.17 68.41 3.22
C ASN A 8 63.81 67.65 1.93
N TYR A 9 63.76 66.32 2.01
CA TYR A 9 62.84 65.55 1.16
C TYR A 9 61.46 65.68 1.79
N ALA A 10 60.71 66.68 1.34
CA ALA A 10 59.28 66.72 1.54
C ALA A 10 58.69 65.47 0.88
N TYR A 11 58.27 64.50 1.71
CA TYR A 11 57.38 63.44 1.29
C TYR A 11 56.09 64.11 0.79
N TYR A 12 55.99 64.30 -0.53
CA TYR A 12 54.71 64.50 -1.19
C TYR A 12 53.91 63.22 -0.97
N ASN A 13 53.07 63.23 0.06
CA ASN A 13 52.01 62.26 0.24
C ASN A 13 50.77 62.87 -0.45
N PRO A 14 50.46 62.49 -1.70
CA PRO A 14 49.21 62.94 -2.31
C PRO A 14 48.10 62.23 -1.54
N GLN A 15 47.46 62.96 -0.63
CA GLN A 15 46.23 62.53 0.02
C GLN A 15 45.24 62.19 -1.10
N LEU A 16 45.04 60.90 -1.37
CA LEU A 16 44.04 60.47 -2.34
C LEU A 16 42.69 61.06 -1.90
N PRO A 17 41.87 61.59 -2.83
CA PRO A 17 40.59 62.17 -2.46
C PRO A 17 39.79 61.17 -1.64
N PRO A 18 39.22 61.55 -0.48
CA PRO A 18 38.48 60.63 0.39
C PRO A 18 37.31 59.95 -0.33
N ALA A 19 36.78 60.57 -1.39
CA ALA A 19 35.77 59.98 -2.27
C ALA A 19 36.28 58.74 -3.05
N TYR A 20 37.57 58.68 -3.40
CA TYR A 20 38.16 57.54 -4.09
C TYR A 20 38.33 56.34 -3.15
N ILE A 21 38.76 56.59 -1.91
CA ILE A 21 38.88 55.57 -0.86
C ILE A 21 37.49 54.98 -0.55
N GLN A 22 36.48 55.83 -0.38
CA GLN A 22 35.09 55.39 -0.18
C GLN A 22 34.52 54.59 -1.36
N SER A 23 34.87 54.97 -2.60
CA SER A 23 34.44 54.22 -3.77
C SER A 23 35.11 52.85 -3.86
N LEU A 24 36.38 52.74 -3.46
CA LEU A 24 37.12 51.49 -3.39
C LEU A 24 36.56 50.58 -2.28
N GLU A 25 36.32 51.13 -1.09
CA GLU A 25 35.68 50.41 0.03
C GLU A 25 34.32 49.84 -0.36
N LYS A 26 33.47 50.64 -1.02
CA LYS A 26 32.18 50.16 -1.56
C LYS A 26 32.34 49.08 -2.63
N CYS A 27 33.38 49.13 -3.45
CA CYS A 27 33.64 48.07 -4.44
C CYS A 27 34.10 46.78 -3.76
N VAL A 28 34.95 46.88 -2.74
CA VAL A 28 35.41 45.74 -1.93
C VAL A 28 34.25 45.12 -1.17
N GLU A 29 33.39 45.93 -0.56
CA GLU A 29 32.17 45.47 0.14
C GLU A 29 31.21 44.76 -0.83
N LYS A 30 30.96 45.34 -2.01
CA LYS A 30 30.13 44.69 -3.05
C LYS A 30 30.72 43.37 -3.53
N LEU A 31 32.04 43.29 -3.67
CA LEU A 31 32.71 42.05 -4.07
C LEU A 31 32.63 40.99 -2.96
N GLN A 32 32.84 41.38 -1.71
CA GLN A 32 32.68 40.50 -0.55
C GLN A 32 31.24 39.97 -0.46
N ASN A 33 30.24 40.84 -0.64
CA ASN A 33 28.83 40.46 -0.64
C ASN A 33 28.50 39.51 -1.80
N SER A 34 29.04 39.77 -3.00
CA SER A 34 28.89 38.86 -4.14
C SER A 34 29.52 37.50 -3.88
N SER A 35 30.68 37.45 -3.23
CA SER A 35 31.36 36.21 -2.85
C SER A 35 30.56 35.43 -1.79
N LEU A 36 30.02 36.12 -0.78
CA LEU A 36 29.21 35.50 0.27
C LEU A 36 27.88 34.96 -0.31
N LEU A 37 27.25 35.71 -1.21
CA LEU A 37 26.05 35.27 -1.91
C LEU A 37 26.34 34.01 -2.74
N LEU A 38 27.44 34.00 -3.50
CA LEU A 38 27.83 32.83 -4.29
C LEU A 38 28.08 31.61 -3.39
N GLN A 39 28.80 31.78 -2.28
CA GLN A 39 29.01 30.70 -1.30
C GLN A 39 27.68 30.18 -0.73
N THR A 40 26.74 31.07 -0.46
CA THR A 40 25.40 30.68 0.04
C THR A 40 24.60 29.96 -1.04
N SER A 41 24.67 30.41 -2.29
CA SER A 41 24.05 29.74 -3.43
C SER A 41 24.63 28.35 -3.69
N VAL A 42 25.95 28.19 -3.57
CA VAL A 42 26.61 26.87 -3.70
C VAL A 42 26.16 25.94 -2.59
N LYS A 43 26.18 26.38 -1.33
CA LYS A 43 25.69 25.56 -0.19
C LYS A 43 24.22 25.17 -0.34
N LYS A 44 23.38 26.09 -0.83
CA LYS A 44 21.97 25.79 -1.10
C LYS A 44 21.83 24.77 -2.22
N LEU A 45 22.60 24.91 -3.30
CA LEU A 45 22.58 23.96 -4.40
C LEU A 45 23.09 22.58 -3.96
N GLU A 46 24.13 22.50 -3.14
CA GLU A 46 24.63 21.24 -2.57
C GLU A 46 23.56 20.55 -1.71
N TYR A 47 22.85 21.31 -0.87
CA TYR A 47 21.72 20.78 -0.09
C TYR A 47 20.59 20.27 -0.99
N ASP A 48 20.20 21.04 -2.00
CA ASP A 48 19.10 20.71 -2.91
C ASP A 48 19.47 19.57 -3.88
N THR A 49 20.75 19.44 -4.26
CA THR A 49 21.24 18.41 -5.19
C THR A 49 21.69 17.12 -4.51
N ARG A 50 21.79 17.11 -3.19
CA ARG A 50 22.28 15.96 -2.41
C ARG A 50 21.54 14.65 -2.70
N GLU A 51 20.23 14.72 -2.90
CA GLU A 51 19.40 13.53 -3.10
C GLU A 51 19.38 13.04 -4.55
N PHE A 52 19.96 13.77 -5.51
CA PHE A 52 19.98 13.36 -6.92
C PHE A 52 20.83 12.13 -7.15
N SER A 53 21.94 11.95 -6.42
CA SER A 53 22.75 10.73 -6.53
C SER A 53 21.96 9.50 -6.11
N ARG A 54 21.12 9.63 -5.08
CA ARG A 54 20.25 8.54 -4.60
C ARG A 54 19.10 8.30 -5.56
N LEU A 55 18.48 9.35 -6.10
CA LEU A 55 17.46 9.23 -7.13
C LEU A 55 18.01 8.56 -8.39
N ASN A 56 19.24 8.87 -8.79
CA ASN A 56 19.90 8.23 -9.92
C ASN A 56 20.11 6.72 -9.68
N GLN A 57 20.52 6.32 -8.47
CA GLN A 57 20.60 4.90 -8.09
C GLN A 57 19.24 4.21 -8.09
N VAL A 58 18.19 4.88 -7.61
CA VAL A 58 16.81 4.32 -7.61
C VAL A 58 16.25 4.19 -9.02
N ILE A 59 16.56 5.14 -9.91
CA ILE A 59 16.17 5.04 -11.33
C ILE A 59 16.97 3.94 -12.04
N GLN A 60 18.24 3.74 -11.66
CA GLN A 60 19.06 2.62 -12.14
C GLN A 60 18.57 1.25 -11.64
N CYS A 61 17.79 1.21 -10.56
CA CYS A 61 16.96 0.03 -10.25
C CYS A 61 15.83 -0.04 -11.28
N GLU A 62 16.19 -0.40 -12.51
CA GLU A 62 15.31 -0.51 -13.65
C GLU A 62 14.30 -1.63 -13.35
N ARG A 63 13.11 -1.25 -12.89
CA ARG A 63 11.99 -2.16 -12.88
C ARG A 63 11.63 -2.39 -14.34
N HIS A 64 12.00 -3.55 -14.89
CA HIS A 64 11.56 -3.95 -16.22
C HIS A 64 10.03 -4.04 -16.20
N TYR A 65 9.38 -3.00 -16.70
CA TYR A 65 7.96 -3.03 -16.98
C TYR A 65 7.81 -3.67 -18.35
N GLU A 66 7.37 -4.91 -18.38
CA GLU A 66 6.87 -5.50 -19.62
C GLU A 66 5.54 -4.80 -19.94
N LEU A 67 5.62 -3.85 -20.87
CA LEU A 67 4.46 -3.14 -21.35
C LEU A 67 3.77 -4.04 -22.37
N VAL A 68 2.87 -4.91 -21.91
CA VAL A 68 2.03 -5.70 -22.80
C VAL A 68 0.91 -4.81 -23.32
N THR A 69 0.82 -4.63 -24.64
CA THR A 69 -0.25 -3.83 -25.22
C THR A 69 -1.53 -4.66 -25.34
N ASP A 70 -2.69 -4.00 -25.31
CA ASP A 70 -3.99 -4.68 -25.50
C ASP A 70 -4.06 -5.45 -26.84
N LYS A 71 -3.31 -4.99 -27.85
CA LYS A 71 -3.19 -5.68 -29.14
C LYS A 71 -2.46 -7.01 -28.99
N ASP A 72 -1.34 -7.03 -28.27
CA ASP A 72 -0.55 -8.24 -28.01
C ASP A 72 -1.37 -9.25 -27.20
N ILE A 73 -2.15 -8.78 -26.22
CA ILE A 73 -3.09 -9.61 -25.47
C ILE A 73 -4.14 -10.21 -26.40
N GLY A 74 -4.73 -9.40 -27.29
CA GLY A 74 -5.73 -9.85 -28.24
C GLY A 74 -5.19 -10.86 -29.26
N GLU A 75 -3.95 -10.68 -29.73
CA GLU A 75 -3.28 -11.62 -30.64
C GLU A 75 -2.93 -12.93 -29.93
N ALA A 76 -2.39 -12.87 -28.71
CA ALA A 76 -2.10 -14.04 -27.89
C ALA A 76 -3.38 -14.83 -27.56
N GLN A 77 -4.47 -14.14 -27.22
CA GLN A 77 -5.78 -14.77 -26.98
C GLN A 77 -6.31 -15.47 -28.23
N LYS A 78 -6.19 -14.85 -29.41
CA LYS A 78 -6.60 -15.46 -30.68
C LYS A 78 -5.74 -16.68 -31.03
N ALA A 79 -4.44 -16.59 -30.84
CA ALA A 79 -3.52 -17.71 -31.06
C ALA A 79 -3.83 -18.88 -30.13
N LEU A 80 -4.00 -18.60 -28.82
CA LEU A 80 -4.36 -19.58 -27.82
C LEU A 80 -5.76 -20.18 -28.08
N ALA A 81 -6.73 -19.37 -28.51
CA ALA A 81 -8.05 -19.86 -28.88
C ALA A 81 -8.00 -20.77 -30.12
N ALA A 82 -7.15 -20.47 -31.10
CA ALA A 82 -6.94 -21.32 -32.27
C ALA A 82 -6.29 -22.66 -31.91
N GLU A 83 -5.44 -22.69 -30.88
CA GLU A 83 -4.81 -23.90 -30.36
C GLU A 83 -5.75 -24.73 -29.46
N LEU A 84 -6.51 -24.06 -28.58
CA LEU A 84 -7.42 -24.71 -27.63
C LEU A 84 -8.72 -25.20 -28.26
N ALA A 85 -9.24 -24.49 -29.28
CA ALA A 85 -10.50 -24.86 -29.92
C ALA A 85 -10.54 -26.33 -30.41
N PRO A 86 -9.56 -26.84 -31.17
CA PRO A 86 -9.58 -28.23 -31.61
C PRO A 86 -9.45 -29.22 -30.45
N GLU A 87 -8.68 -28.90 -29.41
CA GLU A 87 -8.50 -29.80 -28.26
C GLU A 87 -9.76 -29.88 -27.40
N VAL A 88 -10.44 -28.75 -27.20
CA VAL A 88 -11.75 -28.71 -26.53
C VAL A 88 -12.79 -29.47 -27.36
N SER A 89 -12.82 -29.29 -28.68
CA SER A 89 -13.72 -30.07 -29.55
C SER A 89 -13.45 -31.57 -29.48
N ARG A 90 -12.17 -31.98 -29.40
CA ARG A 90 -11.79 -33.39 -29.22
C ARG A 90 -12.30 -33.95 -27.89
N LEU A 91 -12.14 -33.20 -26.80
CA LEU A 91 -12.62 -33.61 -25.48
C LEU A 91 -14.16 -33.67 -25.43
N ILE A 92 -14.86 -32.71 -26.05
CA ILE A 92 -16.32 -32.74 -26.15
C ILE A 92 -16.77 -33.98 -26.92
N ALA A 93 -16.16 -34.28 -28.07
CA ALA A 93 -16.49 -35.46 -28.85
C ALA A 93 -16.27 -36.77 -28.06
N GLN A 94 -15.20 -36.84 -27.26
CA GLN A 94 -14.93 -37.98 -26.39
C GLN A 94 -16.00 -38.13 -25.30
N VAL A 95 -16.40 -37.03 -24.66
CA VAL A 95 -17.47 -37.04 -23.64
C VAL A 95 -18.81 -37.43 -24.25
N GLU A 96 -19.12 -36.93 -25.45
CA GLU A 96 -20.33 -37.31 -26.18
C GLU A 96 -20.34 -38.82 -26.51
N GLU A 97 -19.22 -39.37 -26.97
CA GLU A 97 -19.09 -40.81 -27.22
C GLU A 97 -19.31 -41.63 -25.95
N GLU A 98 -18.65 -41.27 -24.84
CA GLU A 98 -18.84 -41.94 -23.55
C GLU A 98 -20.29 -41.85 -23.05
N LEU A 99 -20.95 -40.71 -23.27
CA LEU A 99 -22.36 -40.51 -22.92
C LEU A 99 -23.28 -41.42 -23.75
N THR A 100 -23.03 -41.58 -25.05
CA THR A 100 -23.80 -42.53 -25.89
C THR A 100 -23.64 -43.97 -25.42
N VAL A 101 -22.43 -44.38 -24.99
CA VAL A 101 -22.18 -45.72 -24.44
C VAL A 101 -22.96 -45.92 -23.15
N LEU A 102 -22.98 -44.91 -22.27
CA LEU A 102 -23.77 -44.95 -21.04
C LEU A 102 -25.28 -45.03 -21.32
N GLU A 103 -25.81 -44.26 -22.28
CA GLU A 103 -27.22 -44.33 -22.68
C GLU A 103 -27.59 -45.72 -23.23
N ILE A 104 -26.72 -46.33 -24.04
CA ILE A 104 -26.96 -47.70 -24.55
C ILE A 104 -26.99 -48.69 -23.39
N LYS A 105 -26.09 -48.54 -22.42
CA LYS A 105 -26.03 -49.39 -21.22
C LYS A 105 -27.27 -49.21 -20.35
N GLU A 106 -27.73 -47.98 -20.16
CA GLU A 106 -28.97 -47.68 -19.45
C GLU A 106 -30.17 -48.33 -20.13
N LYS A 107 -30.34 -48.15 -21.44
CA LYS A 107 -31.43 -48.77 -22.21
C LYS A 107 -31.39 -50.29 -22.13
N LYS A 108 -30.20 -50.90 -22.16
CA LYS A 108 -30.03 -52.35 -22.00
C LYS A 108 -30.44 -52.82 -20.59
N LEU A 109 -30.00 -52.13 -19.55
CA LEU A 109 -30.36 -52.45 -18.17
C LEU A 109 -31.87 -52.27 -17.94
N GLN A 110 -32.46 -51.20 -18.48
CA GLN A 110 -33.90 -50.98 -18.41
C GLN A 110 -34.67 -52.13 -19.07
N TYR A 111 -34.24 -52.56 -20.26
CA TYR A 111 -34.83 -53.73 -20.92
C TYR A 111 -34.71 -55.02 -20.08
N GLU A 112 -33.56 -55.25 -19.45
CA GLU A 112 -33.37 -56.41 -18.56
C GLU A 112 -34.23 -56.36 -17.29
N VAL A 113 -34.46 -55.16 -16.75
CA VAL A 113 -35.37 -54.94 -15.61
C VAL A 113 -36.81 -55.20 -16.04
N ASP A 114 -37.26 -54.58 -17.13
CA ASP A 114 -38.60 -54.77 -17.69
C ASP A 114 -38.87 -56.25 -18.02
N GLU A 115 -37.87 -56.98 -18.55
CA GLU A 115 -37.98 -58.41 -18.84
C GLU A 115 -38.14 -59.24 -17.55
N ARG A 116 -37.38 -58.91 -16.50
CA ARG A 116 -37.51 -59.59 -15.20
C ARG A 116 -38.81 -59.27 -14.50
N GLU A 117 -39.28 -58.03 -14.57
CA GLU A 117 -40.60 -57.63 -14.06
C GLU A 117 -41.72 -58.36 -14.80
N ALA A 118 -41.66 -58.43 -16.14
CA ALA A 118 -42.62 -59.19 -16.93
C ALA A 118 -42.64 -60.68 -16.55
N LYS A 119 -41.47 -61.28 -16.32
CA LYS A 119 -41.35 -62.67 -15.83
C LYS A 119 -41.95 -62.84 -14.43
N LEU A 120 -41.65 -61.92 -13.50
CA LEU A 120 -42.20 -61.94 -12.14
C LEU A 120 -43.73 -61.79 -12.15
N GLU A 121 -44.28 -60.86 -12.92
CA GLU A 121 -45.72 -60.68 -13.07
C GLU A 121 -46.37 -61.91 -13.71
N SER A 122 -45.75 -62.51 -14.73
CA SER A 122 -46.24 -63.78 -15.30
C SER A 122 -46.20 -64.95 -14.30
N SER A 123 -45.22 -64.98 -13.39
CA SER A 123 -45.13 -65.98 -12.32
C SER A 123 -46.09 -65.72 -11.17
N LYS A 124 -46.51 -64.46 -10.92
CA LYS A 124 -47.54 -64.12 -9.93
C LYS A 124 -48.95 -64.40 -10.46
N LEU A 125 -49.15 -64.31 -11.77
CA LEU A 125 -50.44 -64.59 -12.43
C LEU A 125 -50.69 -66.09 -12.67
N LEU A 126 -49.67 -66.94 -12.51
CA LEU A 126 -49.84 -68.39 -12.44
C LEU A 126 -49.92 -68.81 -10.95
N PRO A 127 -51.06 -69.36 -10.48
CA PRO A 127 -51.17 -69.79 -9.10
C PRO A 127 -50.18 -70.93 -8.86
N SER A 128 -49.46 -70.84 -7.73
CA SER A 128 -48.58 -71.88 -7.21
C SER A 128 -49.30 -73.23 -7.19
N SER A 129 -49.13 -74.03 -8.23
CA SER A 129 -49.56 -75.42 -8.27
C SER A 129 -48.53 -76.24 -9.03
N SER A 130 -48.05 -77.27 -8.33
CA SER A 130 -47.36 -78.45 -8.85
C SER A 130 -46.04 -78.25 -9.60
N LEU A 131 -44.94 -78.48 -8.88
CA LEU A 131 -43.76 -79.14 -9.42
C LEU A 131 -44.13 -80.59 -9.77
N SER A 132 -44.29 -80.89 -11.06
CA SER A 132 -44.10 -82.25 -11.58
C SER A 132 -43.67 -82.19 -13.04
N ALA A 133 -42.56 -82.86 -13.31
CA ALA A 133 -41.95 -82.98 -14.62
C ALA A 133 -42.83 -83.80 -15.58
N SER A 134 -42.93 -83.36 -16.83
CA SER A 134 -43.22 -84.26 -17.95
C SER A 134 -42.77 -83.67 -19.28
N LYS A 135 -42.02 -84.49 -20.02
CA LYS A 135 -41.76 -84.39 -21.46
C LYS A 135 -43.06 -84.21 -22.26
N GLY A 136 -42.95 -83.55 -23.42
CA GLY A 136 -43.93 -83.68 -24.49
C GLY A 136 -44.11 -82.42 -25.35
N GLN A 137 -43.25 -82.24 -26.35
CA GLN A 137 -43.69 -81.65 -27.64
C GLN A 137 -44.63 -82.66 -28.35
N PRO A 138 -45.29 -82.31 -29.47
CA PRO A 138 -45.71 -81.01 -30.02
C PRO A 138 -47.20 -81.04 -30.46
N ASN A 139 -47.86 -79.90 -30.74
CA ASN A 139 -48.60 -79.77 -32.01
C ASN A 139 -49.14 -78.36 -32.28
N VAL A 140 -49.13 -78.05 -33.57
CA VAL A 140 -49.68 -76.90 -34.27
C VAL A 140 -51.21 -77.00 -34.32
N HIS A 141 -51.91 -75.87 -34.13
CA HIS A 141 -53.17 -75.65 -34.83
C HIS A 141 -53.31 -74.18 -35.30
N PRO A 142 -53.54 -73.95 -36.60
CA PRO A 142 -53.69 -72.64 -37.21
C PRO A 142 -55.18 -72.32 -37.41
N ASN A 143 -55.78 -71.43 -36.63
CA ASN A 143 -57.02 -70.74 -37.04
C ASN A 143 -57.45 -69.65 -36.06
N SER A 144 -56.99 -68.41 -36.25
CA SER A 144 -57.68 -67.20 -35.73
C SER A 144 -57.07 -65.89 -36.26
N GLN A 145 -56.38 -65.93 -37.42
CA GLN A 145 -55.67 -64.75 -37.94
C GLN A 145 -56.58 -63.57 -38.38
N PRO A 146 -57.77 -63.72 -39.00
CA PRO A 146 -58.48 -62.54 -39.51
C PRO A 146 -59.11 -61.66 -38.43
N ALA A 147 -59.44 -62.21 -37.25
CA ALA A 147 -60.06 -61.45 -36.16
C ALA A 147 -59.03 -60.68 -35.32
N GLN A 148 -57.85 -61.26 -35.09
CA GLN A 148 -56.75 -60.59 -34.38
C GLN A 148 -56.06 -59.53 -35.25
N LEU A 149 -55.90 -59.78 -36.56
CA LEU A 149 -55.41 -58.75 -37.49
C LEU A 149 -56.37 -57.57 -37.61
N LYS A 150 -57.70 -57.80 -37.66
CA LYS A 150 -58.68 -56.70 -37.68
C LYS A 150 -58.65 -55.86 -36.40
N LYS A 151 -58.46 -56.48 -35.23
CA LYS A 151 -58.29 -55.75 -33.95
C LYS A 151 -56.98 -54.96 -33.93
N LYS A 152 -55.86 -55.56 -34.36
CA LYS A 152 -54.56 -54.86 -34.49
C LYS A 152 -54.60 -53.72 -35.51
N LEU A 153 -55.31 -53.89 -36.61
CA LEU A 153 -55.47 -52.85 -37.63
C LEU A 153 -56.33 -51.69 -37.12
N LYS A 154 -57.35 -51.97 -36.30
CA LYS A 154 -58.12 -50.93 -35.59
C LYS A 154 -57.28 -50.20 -34.54
N THR A 155 -56.46 -50.90 -33.76
CA THR A 155 -55.59 -50.23 -32.77
C THR A 155 -54.47 -49.43 -33.44
N LEU A 156 -53.91 -49.90 -34.56
CA LEU A 156 -52.94 -49.14 -35.34
C LEU A 156 -53.56 -47.92 -36.02
N LYS A 157 -54.81 -48.02 -36.51
CA LYS A 157 -55.55 -46.85 -37.02
C LYS A 157 -55.78 -45.79 -35.94
N MET A 158 -56.24 -46.21 -34.76
CA MET A 158 -56.40 -45.32 -33.61
C MET A 158 -55.08 -44.69 -33.16
N LYS A 159 -53.97 -45.45 -33.18
CA LYS A 159 -52.64 -44.91 -32.89
C LYS A 159 -52.18 -43.92 -33.96
N LYS A 160 -52.37 -44.24 -35.24
CA LYS A 160 -52.06 -43.33 -36.35
C LYS A 160 -52.86 -42.03 -36.25
N GLU A 161 -54.13 -42.10 -35.89
CA GLU A 161 -55.00 -40.93 -35.74
C GLU A 161 -54.61 -40.08 -34.52
N ARG A 162 -54.23 -40.70 -33.39
CA ARG A 162 -53.66 -39.97 -32.25
C ARG A 162 -52.32 -39.34 -32.56
N LEU A 163 -51.44 -40.03 -33.28
CA LEU A 163 -50.17 -39.46 -33.71
C LEU A 163 -50.39 -38.33 -34.71
N ALA A 164 -51.36 -38.44 -35.63
CA ALA A 164 -51.71 -37.36 -36.54
C ALA A 164 -52.19 -36.13 -35.77
N GLN A 165 -53.12 -36.29 -34.82
CA GLN A 165 -53.57 -35.19 -33.95
C GLN A 165 -52.43 -34.60 -33.11
N PHE A 166 -51.47 -35.42 -32.65
CA PHE A 166 -50.31 -34.93 -31.91
C PHE A 166 -49.32 -34.16 -32.79
N VAL A 167 -49.13 -34.61 -34.03
CA VAL A 167 -48.32 -33.91 -35.04
C VAL A 167 -48.98 -32.59 -35.43
N ASP A 168 -50.30 -32.56 -35.63
CA ASP A 168 -51.04 -31.33 -35.93
C ASP A 168 -50.91 -30.32 -34.78
N ASN A 169 -51.03 -30.77 -33.52
CA ASN A 169 -50.80 -29.92 -32.36
C ASN A 169 -49.34 -29.41 -32.27
N LEU A 170 -48.35 -30.25 -32.58
CA LEU A 170 -46.94 -29.85 -32.63
C LEU A 170 -46.66 -28.81 -33.72
N VAL A 171 -47.32 -28.94 -34.89
CA VAL A 171 -47.24 -27.97 -35.98
C VAL A 171 -47.87 -26.65 -35.57
N GLU A 172 -49.00 -26.67 -34.88
CA GLU A 172 -49.60 -25.46 -34.31
C GLU A 172 -48.71 -24.79 -33.25
N ASP A 173 -48.05 -25.57 -32.39
CA ASP A 173 -47.12 -25.05 -31.38
C ASP A 173 -45.85 -24.46 -32.01
N ILE A 174 -45.32 -25.08 -33.07
CA ILE A 174 -44.21 -24.53 -33.86
C ILE A 174 -44.65 -23.21 -34.51
N ALA A 175 -45.82 -23.17 -35.16
CA ALA A 175 -46.33 -21.94 -35.78
C ALA A 175 -46.55 -20.82 -34.76
N ARG A 176 -47.02 -21.14 -33.54
CA ARG A 176 -47.12 -20.18 -32.42
C ARG A 176 -45.74 -19.69 -31.99
N LYS A 177 -44.75 -20.58 -31.86
CA LYS A 177 -43.39 -20.22 -31.48
C LYS A 177 -42.67 -19.41 -32.55
N GLU A 178 -42.89 -19.71 -33.82
CA GLU A 178 -42.39 -18.92 -34.95
C GLU A 178 -43.05 -17.54 -34.99
N ALA A 179 -44.36 -17.43 -34.74
CA ALA A 179 -45.04 -16.13 -34.62
C ALA A 179 -44.54 -15.32 -33.41
N GLU A 180 -44.31 -15.96 -32.26
CA GLU A 180 -43.70 -15.35 -31.06
C GLU A 180 -42.28 -14.88 -31.35
N LEU A 181 -41.46 -15.69 -32.05
CA LEU A 181 -40.12 -15.33 -32.48
C LEU A 181 -40.14 -14.20 -33.51
N HIS A 182 -41.10 -14.17 -34.43
CA HIS A 182 -41.28 -13.07 -35.38
C HIS A 182 -41.73 -11.78 -34.69
N GLN A 183 -42.58 -11.86 -33.67
CA GLN A 183 -42.96 -10.72 -32.85
C GLN A 183 -41.77 -10.21 -32.02
N ARG A 184 -40.95 -11.14 -31.49
CA ARG A 184 -39.73 -10.83 -30.73
C ARG A 184 -38.63 -10.26 -31.63
N THR A 185 -38.45 -10.77 -32.84
CA THR A 185 -37.50 -10.21 -33.81
C THR A 185 -37.99 -8.89 -34.38
N ARG A 186 -39.29 -8.71 -34.61
CA ARG A 186 -39.86 -7.42 -35.00
C ARG A 186 -39.74 -6.36 -33.88
N SER A 187 -39.72 -6.78 -32.62
CA SER A 187 -39.40 -5.91 -31.48
C SER A 187 -37.89 -5.73 -31.22
N THR A 188 -37.01 -6.46 -31.91
CA THR A 188 -35.54 -6.27 -31.81
C THR A 188 -34.88 -5.73 -33.08
N VAL A 189 -35.63 -5.50 -34.17
CA VAL A 189 -35.12 -4.94 -35.43
C VAL A 189 -35.31 -3.42 -35.53
N GLU A 190 -36.07 -2.80 -34.63
CA GLU A 190 -36.00 -1.36 -34.41
C GLU A 190 -34.95 -1.05 -33.34
N VAL A 191 -33.69 -0.95 -33.78
CA VAL A 191 -32.69 -0.13 -33.08
C VAL A 191 -32.83 1.30 -33.60
N PRO A 192 -33.41 2.22 -32.81
CA PRO A 192 -32.82 3.51 -32.59
C PRO A 192 -31.95 3.44 -31.32
N ALA A 193 -30.90 4.24 -31.29
CA ALA A 193 -30.01 4.48 -30.16
C ALA A 193 -30.76 4.45 -28.81
N MET A 194 -30.13 3.92 -27.76
CA MET A 194 -30.62 3.99 -26.39
C MET A 194 -30.99 5.44 -26.02
N SER A 195 -32.25 5.83 -26.22
CA SER A 195 -32.82 6.97 -25.53
C SER A 195 -33.11 6.46 -24.12
N LEU A 196 -32.22 6.79 -23.17
CA LEU A 196 -32.60 6.85 -21.77
C LEU A 196 -33.98 7.54 -21.70
N THR A 197 -34.91 7.01 -20.89
CA THR A 197 -36.19 7.70 -20.71
C THR A 197 -35.92 9.16 -20.34
N GLN A 198 -36.71 10.11 -20.85
CA GLN A 198 -36.47 11.54 -20.62
C GLN A 198 -36.27 11.87 -19.13
N GLN A 199 -36.95 11.13 -18.25
CA GLN A 199 -36.77 11.18 -16.79
C GLN A 199 -35.40 10.68 -16.29
N GLN A 200 -34.81 9.68 -16.92
CA GLN A 200 -33.46 9.20 -16.61
C GLN A 200 -32.39 10.16 -17.16
N ILE A 201 -32.62 10.79 -18.32
CA ILE A 201 -31.74 11.84 -18.85
C ILE A 201 -31.76 13.05 -17.90
N GLU A 202 -32.95 13.54 -17.54
CA GLU A 202 -33.11 14.65 -16.59
C GLU A 202 -32.52 14.32 -15.21
N SER A 203 -32.63 13.06 -14.76
CA SER A 203 -32.01 12.62 -13.50
C SER A 203 -30.49 12.62 -13.57
N VAL A 204 -29.89 12.19 -14.70
CA VAL A 204 -28.44 12.18 -14.90
C VAL A 204 -27.92 13.60 -15.11
N GLU A 205 -28.62 14.45 -15.85
CA GLU A 205 -28.28 15.87 -16.02
C GLU A 205 -28.31 16.60 -14.67
N LYS A 206 -29.34 16.37 -13.86
CA LYS A 206 -29.41 16.94 -12.50
C LYS A 206 -28.29 16.44 -11.59
N GLN A 207 -27.88 15.17 -11.73
CA GLN A 207 -26.72 14.64 -11.02
C GLN A 207 -25.40 15.23 -11.52
N MET A 208 -25.26 15.45 -12.83
CA MET A 208 -24.10 16.12 -13.42
C MET A 208 -23.99 17.57 -12.96
N ASP A 209 -25.09 18.32 -12.95
CA ASP A 209 -25.13 19.71 -12.46
C ASP A 209 -24.78 19.78 -10.96
N GLN A 210 -25.28 18.83 -10.18
CA GLN A 210 -24.95 18.74 -8.76
C GLN A 210 -23.45 18.45 -8.54
N LEU A 211 -22.86 17.54 -9.32
CA LEU A 211 -21.42 17.26 -9.26
C LEU A 211 -20.58 18.43 -9.75
N GLN A 212 -21.00 19.12 -10.82
CA GLN A 212 -20.32 20.32 -11.31
C GLN A 212 -20.35 21.46 -10.28
N SER A 213 -21.47 21.66 -9.61
CA SER A 213 -21.62 22.63 -8.51
C SER A 213 -20.70 22.29 -7.32
N GLN A 214 -20.61 21.01 -6.94
CA GLN A 214 -19.66 20.58 -5.90
C GLN A 214 -18.21 20.77 -6.30
N ILE A 215 -17.88 20.57 -7.58
CA ILE A 215 -16.52 20.78 -8.10
C ILE A 215 -16.18 22.27 -8.12
N SER A 216 -17.11 23.15 -8.52
CA SER A 216 -16.87 24.60 -8.53
C SER A 216 -16.72 25.16 -7.10
N GLU A 217 -17.55 24.71 -6.16
CA GLU A 217 -17.43 25.05 -4.75
C GLU A 217 -16.08 24.61 -4.17
N ARG A 218 -15.65 23.37 -4.42
CA ARG A 218 -14.34 22.89 -3.97
C ARG A 218 -13.18 23.65 -4.61
N ARG A 219 -13.29 24.05 -5.88
CA ARG A 219 -12.29 24.88 -6.55
C ARG A 219 -12.21 26.27 -5.94
N GLN A 220 -13.35 26.87 -5.58
CA GLN A 220 -13.39 28.16 -4.88
C GLN A 220 -12.75 28.07 -3.50
N VAL A 221 -13.07 27.03 -2.73
CA VAL A 221 -12.42 26.79 -1.42
C VAL A 221 -10.91 26.57 -1.56
N LEU A 222 -10.47 25.85 -2.59
CA LEU A 222 -9.04 25.68 -2.87
C LEU A 222 -8.39 27.01 -3.25
N GLN A 223 -9.06 27.85 -4.04
CA GLN A 223 -8.55 29.17 -4.41
C GLN A 223 -8.47 30.11 -3.21
N GLU A 224 -9.46 30.10 -2.30
CA GLU A 224 -9.42 30.86 -1.05
C GLU A 224 -8.31 30.36 -0.11
N LYS A 225 -8.08 29.03 -0.08
CA LYS A 225 -6.94 28.45 0.66
C LYS A 225 -5.60 28.82 0.04
N GLN A 226 -5.50 28.88 -1.29
CA GLN A 226 -4.32 29.36 -2.00
C GLN A 226 -4.07 30.84 -1.68
N LEU A 227 -5.09 31.69 -1.75
CA LEU A 227 -4.97 33.13 -1.46
C LEU A 227 -4.65 33.42 0.01
N SER A 228 -5.17 32.61 0.95
CA SER A 228 -4.82 32.72 2.38
C SER A 228 -3.41 32.21 2.66
N PHE A 229 -2.94 31.22 1.92
CA PHE A 229 -1.55 30.76 1.96
C PHE A 229 -0.60 31.83 1.39
N ASP A 230 -0.95 32.44 0.26
CA ASP A 230 -0.16 33.50 -0.36
C ASP A 230 -0.13 34.78 0.51
N ARG A 231 -1.25 35.14 1.17
CA ARG A 231 -1.26 36.22 2.18
C ARG A 231 -0.42 35.92 3.42
N GLN A 232 -0.22 34.65 3.77
CA GLN A 232 0.69 34.26 4.85
C GLN A 232 2.16 34.24 4.39
N GLN A 233 2.42 34.26 3.08
CA GLN A 233 3.75 34.30 2.48
C GLN A 233 4.16 35.69 1.96
N GLU A 234 3.25 36.66 1.88
CA GLU A 234 3.63 38.04 1.60
C GLU A 234 4.54 38.58 2.73
N PRO A 235 5.78 39.01 2.41
CA PRO A 235 6.66 39.62 3.39
C PRO A 235 6.07 40.98 3.79
N ALA A 236 5.77 41.12 5.09
CA ALA A 236 5.36 42.40 5.67
C ALA A 236 6.40 43.49 5.33
N GLU A 237 5.92 44.68 4.97
CA GLU A 237 6.75 45.87 4.80
C GLU A 237 7.64 46.11 6.03
N PRO A 238 8.86 46.63 5.83
CA PRO A 238 9.83 46.79 6.91
C PRO A 238 9.40 47.92 7.83
N THR A 239 8.86 47.56 8.99
CA THR A 239 8.84 48.46 10.14
C THR A 239 10.27 48.57 10.68
N PRO A 240 10.79 49.79 10.89
CA PRO A 240 12.07 49.97 11.55
C PRO A 240 11.86 49.64 13.03
N ASN A 241 12.72 48.78 13.56
CA ASN A 241 12.80 48.31 14.95
C ASN A 241 12.01 47.03 15.25
N ASP A 242 12.58 45.87 14.91
CA ASP A 242 12.62 44.76 15.87
C ASP A 242 13.72 43.76 15.50
N ASP A 243 14.53 43.39 16.49
CA ASP A 243 15.70 42.53 16.34
C ASP A 243 15.29 41.10 15.96
N GLY A 244 15.98 40.56 14.95
CA GLY A 244 15.66 39.30 14.31
C GLY A 244 15.62 38.10 15.27
N THR A 245 14.45 37.49 15.39
CA THR A 245 14.31 36.07 15.76
C THR A 245 13.07 35.48 15.09
N LEU A 246 13.24 34.79 13.96
CA LEU A 246 12.24 33.85 13.45
C LEU A 246 12.93 32.67 12.75
N TYR A 247 12.56 31.48 13.22
CA TYR A 247 12.75 30.14 12.66
C TYR A 247 14.18 29.63 12.44
N SER A 248 14.83 29.29 13.56
CA SER A 248 15.77 28.17 13.57
C SER A 248 14.96 26.86 13.49
N GLY A 249 15.12 26.13 12.38
CA GLY A 249 14.75 24.73 12.32
C GLY A 249 15.39 23.99 13.49
N ASN A 250 14.59 23.19 14.20
CA ASN A 250 15.01 22.40 15.34
C ASN A 250 16.14 21.43 14.96
N ASP A 251 17.37 21.93 15.04
CA ASP A 251 18.59 21.17 15.07
C ASP A 251 18.68 20.45 16.42
N ARG A 252 18.43 19.14 16.40
CA ARG A 252 18.43 18.27 17.58
C ARG A 252 19.83 17.88 17.99
N THR A 253 20.69 18.86 18.18
CA THR A 253 21.98 18.71 18.84
C THR A 253 22.21 19.88 19.79
N LEU A 254 21.25 20.12 20.70
CA LEU A 254 21.47 20.98 21.86
C LEU A 254 22.59 20.38 22.71
N SER A 255 23.80 20.92 22.52
CA SER A 255 24.98 20.64 23.33
C SER A 255 24.63 20.68 24.83
N PRO A 256 25.11 19.72 25.64
CA PRO A 256 24.79 19.60 27.07
C PRO A 256 24.88 20.93 27.83
N ASP A 257 25.84 21.78 27.47
CA ASP A 257 26.08 23.09 28.09
C ASP A 257 24.92 24.08 27.98
N LYS A 258 24.10 24.00 26.92
CA LYS A 258 22.92 24.88 26.79
C LYS A 258 21.78 24.46 27.70
N ARG A 259 21.62 23.16 27.96
CA ARG A 259 20.64 22.63 28.93
C ARG A 259 21.01 23.03 30.36
N TRP A 260 22.29 22.96 30.73
CA TRP A 260 22.75 23.32 32.06
C TRP A 260 22.48 24.80 32.41
N LYS A 261 22.51 25.70 31.42
CA LYS A 261 22.20 27.13 31.61
C LYS A 261 20.73 27.41 31.98
N GLU A 262 19.78 26.57 31.56
CA GLU A 262 18.38 26.69 32.00
C GLU A 262 18.20 26.19 33.45
N TYR A 263 18.93 25.15 33.83
CA TYR A 263 18.96 24.63 35.20
C TYR A 263 19.77 25.49 36.17
N GLU A 264 20.67 26.35 35.67
CA GLU A 264 21.46 27.30 36.46
C GLU A 264 20.56 28.30 37.22
N LYS A 265 19.48 28.77 36.58
CA LYS A 265 18.46 29.61 37.23
C LYS A 265 17.73 28.90 38.37
N GLN A 266 17.49 27.59 38.21
CA GLN A 266 16.87 26.78 39.26
C GLN A 266 17.86 26.56 40.44
N LEU A 267 19.14 26.37 40.14
CA LEU A 267 20.20 26.25 41.13
C LEU A 267 20.37 27.55 41.95
N GLU A 268 20.29 28.70 41.30
CA GLU A 268 20.31 30.01 41.96
C GLU A 268 19.08 30.23 42.85
N PHE A 269 17.90 29.82 42.40
CA PHE A 269 16.69 29.83 43.23
C PHE A 269 16.87 28.99 44.50
N PHE A 270 17.39 27.76 44.41
CA PHE A 270 17.65 26.93 45.58
C PHE A 270 18.74 27.49 46.50
N LYS A 271 19.80 28.12 45.95
CA LYS A 271 20.85 28.79 46.73
C LYS A 271 20.29 30.00 47.50
N ASN A 272 19.53 30.86 46.85
CA ASN A 272 18.91 32.03 47.47
C ASN A 272 17.90 31.64 48.55
N ASN A 273 17.10 30.60 48.31
CA ASN A 273 16.16 30.09 49.29
C ASN A 273 16.84 29.35 50.46
N ARG A 274 17.97 28.68 50.23
CA ARG A 274 18.79 28.10 51.31
C ARG A 274 19.40 29.19 52.19
N GLU A 275 19.88 30.29 51.60
CA GLU A 275 20.37 31.45 52.34
C GLU A 275 19.24 32.20 53.07
N GLY A 276 18.04 32.26 52.49
CA GLY A 276 16.83 32.72 53.17
C GLY A 276 16.45 31.83 54.35
N ALA A 277 16.41 30.51 54.17
CA ALA A 277 16.08 29.54 55.21
C ALA A 277 17.08 29.55 56.38
N LYS A 278 18.38 29.78 56.12
CA LYS A 278 19.39 29.99 57.17
C LYS A 278 19.12 31.24 58.01
N ARG A 279 18.58 32.32 57.42
CA ARG A 279 18.16 33.54 58.14
C ARG A 279 16.85 33.32 58.90
N VAL A 280 15.95 32.45 58.40
CA VAL A 280 14.65 32.12 59.00
C VAL A 280 14.76 31.29 60.27
N LEU A 281 15.76 30.41 60.39
CA LEU A 281 15.99 29.65 61.63
C LEU A 281 16.35 30.53 62.84
N ALA A 282 16.59 31.83 62.65
CA ALA A 282 16.87 32.80 63.70
C ALA A 282 15.65 33.66 64.14
N THR A 283 14.55 33.71 63.39
CA THR A 283 13.39 34.58 63.69
C THR A 283 12.07 34.03 63.14
N GLN A 284 11.04 34.02 63.98
CA GLN A 284 9.82 33.21 63.88
C GLN A 284 8.78 33.66 62.82
N SER A 285 8.00 32.67 62.36
CA SER A 285 6.63 32.68 61.79
C SER A 285 6.38 33.22 60.38
N ASP A 286 6.56 34.52 60.09
CA ASP A 286 5.99 35.09 58.85
C ASP A 286 6.80 34.76 57.59
N LEU A 287 8.13 34.62 57.71
CA LEU A 287 8.98 34.21 56.60
C LEU A 287 8.79 32.74 56.17
N ILE A 288 8.19 31.90 57.03
CA ILE A 288 7.89 30.50 56.68
C ILE A 288 6.78 30.45 55.63
N LYS A 289 5.78 31.34 55.74
CA LYS A 289 4.70 31.46 54.74
C LYS A 289 5.21 32.03 53.42
N ASP A 290 6.15 32.97 53.46
CA ASP A 290 6.79 33.50 52.26
C ASP A 290 7.64 32.44 51.54
N PHE A 291 8.36 31.61 52.31
CA PHE A 291 9.10 30.47 51.78
C PHE A 291 8.16 29.41 51.18
N GLU A 292 7.06 29.10 51.86
CA GLU A 292 6.03 28.17 51.35
C GLU A 292 5.39 28.71 50.07
N SER A 293 5.12 30.02 50.00
CA SER A 293 4.66 30.69 48.78
C SER A 293 5.67 30.60 47.64
N ALA A 294 6.96 30.85 47.91
CA ALA A 294 8.03 30.72 46.93
C ALA A 294 8.19 29.28 46.42
N CYS A 295 8.11 28.28 47.31
CA CYS A 295 8.13 26.86 46.95
C CYS A 295 6.91 26.48 46.11
N ASN A 296 5.73 27.00 46.44
CA ASN A 296 4.52 26.78 45.66
C ASN A 296 4.58 27.42 44.26
N ILE A 297 5.20 28.60 44.12
CA ILE A 297 5.46 29.25 42.83
C ILE A 297 6.42 28.40 41.99
N TYR A 298 7.51 27.91 42.58
CA TYR A 298 8.46 27.02 41.91
C TYR A 298 7.81 25.69 41.51
N LEU A 299 7.03 25.06 42.39
CA LEU A 299 6.30 23.84 42.08
C LEU A 299 5.29 24.04 40.94
N LYS A 300 4.63 25.20 40.86
CA LYS A 300 3.75 25.54 39.74
C LYS A 300 4.54 25.69 38.44
N ALA A 301 5.71 26.34 38.46
CA ALA A 301 6.59 26.46 37.31
C ALA A 301 7.08 25.09 36.82
N VAL A 302 7.60 24.24 37.72
CA VAL A 302 8.05 22.88 37.38
C VAL A 302 6.92 22.02 36.84
N LYS A 303 5.70 22.13 37.39
CA LYS A 303 4.53 21.43 36.86
C LYS A 303 4.17 21.90 35.45
N LYS A 304 4.31 23.19 35.17
CA LYS A 304 4.10 23.76 33.83
C LYS A 304 5.14 23.22 32.85
N ASP A 305 6.43 23.28 33.20
CA ASP A 305 7.51 22.77 32.36
C ASP A 305 7.37 21.26 32.12
N HIS A 306 6.94 20.50 33.15
CA HIS A 306 6.65 19.08 33.02
C HIS A 306 5.47 18.81 32.07
N ALA A 307 4.41 19.62 32.13
CA ALA A 307 3.27 19.51 31.21
C ALA A 307 3.67 19.85 29.77
N GLU A 308 4.50 20.87 29.58
CA GLU A 308 5.05 21.25 28.28
C GLU A 308 5.94 20.13 27.71
N ALA A 309 6.87 19.59 28.51
CA ALA A 309 7.70 18.45 28.12
C ALA A 309 6.87 17.20 27.78
N ALA A 310 5.84 16.89 28.58
CA ALA A 310 4.93 15.78 28.32
C ALA A 310 4.16 15.96 27.00
N SER A 311 3.68 17.17 26.73
CA SER A 311 3.01 17.50 25.46
C SER A 311 3.95 17.34 24.26
N LEU A 312 5.21 17.74 24.43
CA LEU A 312 6.24 17.62 23.40
C LEU A 312 6.55 16.14 23.14
N ILE A 313 6.76 15.32 24.17
CA ILE A 313 6.96 13.88 24.05
C ILE A 313 5.77 13.24 23.32
N GLN A 314 4.53 13.62 23.65
CA GLN A 314 3.34 13.11 22.97
C GLN A 314 3.33 13.46 21.48
N ASN A 315 3.69 14.70 21.13
CA ASN A 315 3.80 15.13 19.73
C ASN A 315 4.89 14.37 18.98
N LEU A 316 6.05 14.13 19.62
CA LEU A 316 7.13 13.34 19.02
C LEU A 316 6.72 11.89 18.79
N ASN A 317 6.01 11.28 19.74
CA ASN A 317 5.49 9.92 19.58
C ASN A 317 4.46 9.84 18.45
N ARG A 318 3.59 10.85 18.28
CA ARG A 318 2.66 10.93 17.14
C ARG A 318 3.40 11.04 15.82
N THR A 319 4.41 11.90 15.72
CA THR A 319 5.22 12.06 14.51
C THR A 319 6.00 10.78 14.19
N ARG A 320 6.58 10.13 15.22
CA ARG A 320 7.26 8.84 15.09
C ARG A 320 6.31 7.79 14.53
N ALA A 321 5.11 7.63 15.11
CA ALA A 321 4.12 6.66 14.64
C ALA A 321 3.73 6.88 13.17
N ARG A 322 3.51 8.14 12.76
CA ARG A 322 3.24 8.48 11.34
C ARG A 322 4.43 8.14 10.44
N SER A 323 5.64 8.48 10.86
CA SER A 323 6.85 8.18 10.08
C SER A 323 7.09 6.68 9.91
N LEU A 324 6.85 5.88 10.96
CA LEU A 324 6.93 4.42 10.89
C LEU A 324 5.86 3.86 9.95
N GLN A 325 4.61 4.33 10.04
CA GLN A 325 3.54 3.91 9.13
C GLN A 325 3.87 4.24 7.66
N ASN A 326 4.41 5.43 7.38
CA ASN A 326 4.85 5.80 6.05
C ASN A 326 6.00 4.91 5.57
N THR A 327 6.96 4.61 6.44
CA THR A 327 8.08 3.71 6.13
C THR A 327 7.56 2.32 5.81
N GLN A 328 6.58 1.81 6.57
CA GLN A 328 5.95 0.51 6.30
C GLN A 328 5.27 0.46 4.93
N LEU A 329 4.57 1.53 4.55
CA LEU A 329 3.92 1.62 3.24
C LEU A 329 4.96 1.67 2.11
N LEU A 330 6.02 2.46 2.30
CA LEU A 330 7.11 2.57 1.33
C LEU A 330 7.86 1.26 1.17
N THR A 331 8.23 0.56 2.24
CA THR A 331 8.95 -0.72 2.13
C THR A 331 8.07 -1.80 1.50
N LYS A 332 6.76 -1.81 1.76
CA LYS A 332 5.82 -2.71 1.09
C LYS A 332 5.67 -2.40 -0.40
N ALA A 333 5.69 -1.12 -0.77
CA ALA A 333 5.61 -0.70 -2.17
C ALA A 333 6.90 -0.97 -2.95
N LEU A 334 8.06 -0.77 -2.32
CA LEU A 334 9.39 -1.00 -2.90
C LEU A 334 9.72 -2.49 -3.02
N PHE A 335 9.28 -3.31 -2.05
CA PHE A 335 9.56 -4.75 -2.01
C PHE A 335 8.26 -5.56 -1.96
N PRO A 336 7.53 -5.68 -3.09
CA PRO A 336 6.27 -6.42 -3.17
C PRO A 336 6.44 -7.95 -3.16
N ILE A 337 7.69 -8.45 -3.11
CA ILE A 337 8.00 -9.88 -3.13
C ILE A 337 7.65 -10.47 -1.75
N ASP A 338 6.59 -11.25 -1.69
CA ASP A 338 6.09 -11.90 -0.47
C ASP A 338 6.00 -10.93 0.73
N ASN A 339 6.52 -11.33 1.90
CA ASN A 339 6.55 -10.53 3.12
C ASN A 339 7.83 -9.70 3.29
N LEU A 340 8.68 -9.63 2.27
CA LEU A 340 10.02 -9.04 2.34
C LEU A 340 9.98 -7.57 2.77
N GLY A 341 9.07 -6.76 2.20
CA GLY A 341 8.88 -5.36 2.61
C GLY A 341 8.39 -5.21 4.06
N SER A 342 7.68 -6.20 4.60
CA SER A 342 7.25 -6.22 6.01
C SER A 342 8.40 -6.61 6.94
N THR A 343 9.24 -7.57 6.53
CA THR A 343 10.45 -7.96 7.28
C THR A 343 11.46 -6.82 7.32
N ILE A 344 11.72 -6.16 6.20
CA ILE A 344 12.62 -4.99 6.12
C ILE A 344 12.11 -3.87 7.04
N TYR A 345 10.81 -3.56 6.98
CA TYR A 345 10.21 -2.58 7.90
C TYR A 345 10.41 -2.97 9.36
N ARG A 346 10.13 -4.23 9.72
CA ARG A 346 10.26 -4.71 11.09
C ARG A 346 11.71 -4.66 11.57
N MET A 347 12.67 -4.99 10.71
CA MET A 347 14.10 -4.86 11.00
C MET A 347 14.50 -3.40 11.23
N ILE A 348 14.08 -2.47 10.36
CA ILE A 348 14.33 -1.04 10.54
C ILE A 348 13.71 -0.54 11.85
N GLN A 349 12.50 -0.99 12.19
CA GLN A 349 11.85 -0.64 13.45
C GLN A 349 12.66 -1.15 14.66
N LEU A 350 13.06 -2.42 14.66
CA LEU A 350 13.86 -3.01 15.75
C LEU A 350 15.21 -2.30 15.92
N LEU A 351 15.85 -1.94 14.81
CA LEU A 351 17.11 -1.21 14.84
C LEU A 351 16.92 0.23 15.37
N LEU A 352 15.84 0.91 15.01
CA LEU A 352 15.48 2.24 15.54
C LEU A 352 15.06 2.22 17.01
N ASP A 353 14.51 1.11 17.49
CA ASP A 353 14.09 0.91 18.88
C ASP A 353 15.26 0.51 19.79
N SER A 354 16.40 0.08 19.22
CA SER A 354 17.59 -0.32 19.99
C SER A 354 18.41 0.88 20.47
N ASP A 355 18.84 0.87 21.73
CA ASP A 355 19.57 1.98 22.39
C ASP A 355 20.89 2.35 21.70
N LYS A 356 21.54 1.37 21.06
CA LYS A 356 22.82 1.55 20.35
C LYS A 356 22.70 1.52 18.83
N LYS A 357 21.47 1.40 18.28
CA LYS A 357 21.23 1.16 16.83
C LYS A 357 21.93 -0.11 16.32
N GLU A 358 22.10 -1.08 17.22
CA GLU A 358 22.80 -2.34 17.03
C GLU A 358 21.86 -3.48 17.44
N LEU A 359 21.77 -4.51 16.61
CA LEU A 359 20.90 -5.66 16.83
C LEU A 359 21.73 -6.94 16.84
N SER A 360 21.73 -7.64 17.98
CA SER A 360 22.40 -8.94 18.13
C SER A 360 21.61 -10.05 17.43
N VAL A 361 22.30 -11.07 16.91
CA VAL A 361 21.65 -12.27 16.34
C VAL A 361 20.70 -12.94 17.34
N LYS A 362 21.01 -12.91 18.65
CA LYS A 362 20.15 -13.51 19.67
C LYS A 362 18.78 -12.82 19.74
N SER A 363 18.73 -11.49 19.65
CA SER A 363 17.49 -10.72 19.58
C SER A 363 16.77 -10.89 18.24
N LEU A 364 17.52 -11.12 17.16
CA LEU A 364 16.98 -11.35 15.84
C LEU A 364 16.30 -12.73 15.73
N ILE A 365 16.89 -13.78 16.32
CA ILE A 365 16.33 -15.14 16.35
C ILE A 365 15.01 -15.21 17.14
N THR A 366 14.87 -14.42 18.21
CA THR A 366 13.61 -14.37 18.99
C THR A 366 12.45 -13.72 18.21
N GLU A 367 12.74 -12.73 17.36
CA GLU A 367 11.72 -12.04 16.55
C GLU A 367 11.51 -12.74 15.19
N PHE A 368 12.53 -13.41 14.65
CA PHE A 368 12.52 -14.14 13.38
C PHE A 368 13.05 -15.56 13.58
N PRO A 369 12.17 -16.52 13.96
CA PRO A 369 12.60 -17.89 14.22
C PRO A 369 13.08 -18.56 12.92
N PRO A 370 14.25 -19.23 12.90
CA PRO A 370 14.83 -19.80 11.67
C PRO A 370 13.93 -20.86 11.00
N GLY A 371 13.01 -21.50 11.74
CA GLY A 371 12.01 -22.40 11.19
C GLY A 371 10.97 -21.73 10.27
N GLN A 372 10.90 -20.39 10.26
CA GLN A 372 9.98 -19.60 9.44
C GLN A 372 10.70 -18.79 8.34
N GLU A 373 11.95 -19.12 8.01
CA GLU A 373 12.76 -18.38 7.03
C GLU A 373 12.06 -18.20 5.67
N ARG A 374 11.29 -19.21 5.22
CA ARG A 374 10.49 -19.12 4.00
C ARG A 374 9.41 -18.02 4.04
N LYS A 375 8.93 -17.65 5.23
CA LYS A 375 7.89 -16.64 5.44
C LYS A 375 8.45 -15.24 5.63
N HIS A 376 9.58 -15.09 6.31
CA HIS A 376 10.16 -13.76 6.58
C HIS A 376 11.32 -13.39 5.65
N ARG A 377 12.00 -14.35 5.00
CA ARG A 377 13.13 -14.12 4.09
C ARG A 377 14.18 -13.16 4.70
N LEU A 378 14.56 -13.43 5.94
CA LEU A 378 15.42 -12.55 6.74
C LEU A 378 16.80 -12.38 6.08
N HIS A 379 17.37 -13.45 5.54
CA HIS A 379 18.65 -13.39 4.83
C HIS A 379 18.59 -12.45 3.63
N CYS A 380 17.51 -12.50 2.85
CA CYS A 380 17.30 -11.63 1.70
C CYS A 380 17.09 -10.17 2.13
N ALA A 381 16.38 -9.94 3.24
CA ALA A 381 16.21 -8.60 3.81
C ALA A 381 17.54 -7.99 4.28
N ILE A 382 18.38 -8.76 4.99
CA ILE A 382 19.73 -8.32 5.41
C ILE A 382 20.60 -8.01 4.20
N SER A 383 20.61 -8.90 3.20
CA SER A 383 21.42 -8.70 1.99
C SER A 383 21.06 -7.41 1.25
N MET A 384 19.77 -7.11 1.10
CA MET A 384 19.34 -5.86 0.48
C MET A 384 19.63 -4.63 1.35
N LEU A 385 19.44 -4.71 2.67
CA LEU A 385 19.77 -3.60 3.56
C LEU A 385 21.27 -3.26 3.53
N ASN A 386 22.13 -4.27 3.38
CA ASN A 386 23.56 -4.09 3.15
C ASN A 386 23.84 -3.49 1.75
N GLU A 387 23.17 -3.97 0.70
CA GLU A 387 23.30 -3.45 -0.67
C GLU A 387 22.92 -1.97 -0.76
N PHE A 388 21.84 -1.56 -0.08
CA PHE A 388 21.43 -0.16 0.03
C PHE A 388 22.29 0.66 1.00
N SER A 389 23.32 0.07 1.61
CA SER A 389 24.18 0.72 2.61
C SER A 389 23.41 1.31 3.81
N ILE A 390 22.25 0.74 4.13
CA ILE A 390 21.39 1.14 5.26
C ILE A 390 21.86 0.42 6.53
N CYS A 391 22.35 -0.80 6.39
CA CYS A 391 22.90 -1.60 7.48
C CYS A 391 24.30 -2.10 7.12
N GLU A 392 25.13 -2.29 8.14
CA GLU A 392 26.40 -3.00 8.07
C GLU A 392 26.30 -4.24 8.96
N THR A 393 26.69 -5.39 8.42
CA THR A 393 26.79 -6.63 9.18
C THR A 393 28.21 -6.73 9.73
N LEU A 394 28.38 -6.46 11.01
CA LEU A 394 29.67 -6.53 11.69
C LEU A 394 29.75 -7.87 12.43
N ALA A 395 30.76 -8.68 12.13
CA ALA A 395 31.14 -9.78 13.00
C ALA A 395 31.96 -9.18 14.15
N VAL A 396 31.39 -9.12 15.36
CA VAL A 396 32.11 -8.63 16.53
C VAL A 396 32.61 -9.85 17.32
N CYS A 397 33.93 -10.04 17.34
CA CYS A 397 34.58 -10.93 18.29
C CYS A 397 34.64 -10.21 19.63
N ASN A 398 33.75 -10.56 20.57
CA ASN A 398 33.91 -10.08 21.95
C ASN A 398 35.08 -10.83 22.59
N SER A 399 36.21 -10.13 22.74
CA SER A 399 37.25 -10.53 23.68
C SER A 399 36.70 -10.41 25.10
N GLU A 400 36.96 -11.45 25.90
CA GLU A 400 36.72 -11.56 27.34
C GLU A 400 35.38 -12.18 27.78
N ASN A 401 35.35 -13.51 27.75
CA ASN A 401 34.76 -14.28 28.83
C ASN A 401 35.80 -15.26 29.37
N VAL A 402 35.91 -15.32 30.71
CA VAL A 402 36.87 -16.10 31.51
C VAL A 402 36.79 -17.64 31.30
N ASN A 403 35.94 -18.12 30.39
CA ASN A 403 35.70 -19.53 30.12
C ASN A 403 35.81 -19.87 28.62
N GLY A 404 36.92 -19.53 27.97
CA GLY A 404 37.49 -20.23 26.80
C GLY A 404 36.65 -20.47 25.54
N ASP A 405 35.39 -20.05 25.47
CA ASP A 405 34.52 -20.20 24.31
C ASP A 405 34.40 -18.83 23.61
N GLU A 406 35.22 -18.64 22.59
CA GLU A 406 35.08 -17.55 21.62
C GLU A 406 33.74 -17.74 20.88
N LYS A 407 32.74 -16.94 21.23
CA LYS A 407 31.48 -16.87 20.48
C LYS A 407 31.49 -15.60 19.65
N GLU A 408 31.74 -15.77 18.36
CA GLU A 408 31.48 -14.74 17.35
C GLU A 408 30.00 -14.36 17.41
N GLU A 409 29.70 -13.10 17.72
CA GLU A 409 28.33 -12.58 17.70
C GLU A 409 28.21 -11.58 16.56
N ILE A 410 27.41 -11.94 15.55
CA ILE A 410 27.14 -11.06 14.42
C ILE A 410 26.17 -9.96 14.91
N ILE A 411 26.52 -8.71 14.64
CA ILE A 411 25.74 -7.53 15.00
C ILE A 411 25.36 -6.80 13.72
N LEU A 412 24.07 -6.50 13.56
CA LEU A 412 23.57 -5.62 12.51
C LEU A 412 23.57 -4.19 13.05
N LYS A 413 24.27 -3.27 12.39
CA LYS A 413 24.35 -1.86 12.79
C LYS A 413 23.75 -0.97 11.71
N ILE A 414 22.95 0.03 12.08
CA ILE A 414 22.52 1.05 11.12
C ILE A 414 23.71 1.96 10.79
N THR A 415 24.08 2.02 9.52
CA THR A 415 25.00 3.01 8.99
C THR A 415 24.24 4.29 8.68
N PHE A 416 24.25 5.24 9.62
CA PHE A 416 24.12 6.64 9.24
C PHE A 416 25.49 7.04 8.70
N ARG A 417 25.62 7.35 7.40
CA ARG A 417 26.81 8.09 6.96
C ARG A 417 26.83 9.37 7.78
N ASP A 418 27.77 9.46 8.71
CA ASP A 418 27.98 10.68 9.45
C ASP A 418 28.22 11.80 8.44
N MET A 419 27.45 12.85 8.66
CA MET A 419 27.49 14.13 7.99
C MET A 419 28.79 14.86 8.37
N GLU A 420 29.95 14.30 8.02
CA GLU A 420 31.21 15.01 8.06
C GLU A 420 31.71 15.17 6.61
N GLY A 421 31.39 16.33 6.06
CA GLY A 421 31.79 16.84 4.76
C GLY A 421 31.35 18.30 4.66
#